data_AF-A0A929IQ65-F1
#
_entry.id   AF-A0A929IQ65-F1
#
_cell.length_a   1.000
_cell.length_b   1.000
_cell.length_c   1.000
_cell.angle_alpha   90.00
_cell.angle_beta   90.00
_cell.angle_gamma   90.00
#
_symmetry.space_group_name_H-M   'P 1'
#
loop_
_entity.id
_entity.type
_entity.pdbx_description
1 polymer ?
#
loop_
_entity_poly.entity_id
_entity_poly.type
_entity_poly.pdbx_seq_one_letter_code
_entity_poly.pdbx_strand_id
1 'polypeptide(L)'
;MYYDLRNICFEGFLDFIFDRPVAPQFREANWGEVSKSAACWYDSIDLDVDFDPARNCEYFTLLFSDPLDVMERYTRSQMEQGFWWMQTSFNDGSAGDVLWTGSLPLGRRIAMVQSMQYLYAELFAFEPLDRAPLNWWESMTRRIPGCAGGLTWWADRQYIEEAMFQTSASLLELDAENCRLAALRGLAYLAHPGKQRLIGDYLDRHPGLDEDHRRHAEGAIVGAFL
;
A
#
# COMPACT_ATOMS: atom_id res chain seq x y z
N MET A 1 -2.17 14.87 19.10
CA MET A 1 -2.94 15.58 18.07
C MET A 1 -4.16 14.75 17.74
N TYR A 2 -5.37 15.30 17.88
CA TYR A 2 -6.61 14.55 17.69
C TYR A 2 -7.30 14.91 16.37
N TYR A 3 -7.80 13.90 15.66
CA TYR A 3 -8.61 14.05 14.45
C TYR A 3 -9.84 13.15 14.52
N ASP A 4 -11.00 13.68 14.14
CA ASP A 4 -12.23 12.91 14.00
C ASP A 4 -12.63 12.81 12.52
N LEU A 5 -12.46 11.62 11.94
CA LEU A 5 -12.79 11.32 10.55
C LEU A 5 -14.21 10.74 10.39
N ARG A 6 -14.96 10.52 11.48
CA ARG A 6 -16.26 9.82 11.42
C ARG A 6 -17.32 10.58 10.62
N ASN A 7 -17.19 11.89 10.44
CA ASN A 7 -18.19 12.76 9.80
C ASN A 7 -17.64 13.65 8.68
N ILE A 8 -16.42 13.40 8.21
CA ILE A 8 -15.85 14.15 7.08
C ILE A 8 -16.36 13.57 5.75
N CYS A 9 -16.35 14.40 4.70
CA CYS A 9 -16.55 13.96 3.33
C CYS A 9 -15.25 13.36 2.74
N PHE A 10 -15.34 12.79 1.55
CA PHE A 10 -14.21 12.18 0.88
C PHE A 10 -13.07 13.17 0.64
N GLU A 11 -13.37 14.41 0.25
CA GLU A 11 -12.36 15.45 0.03
C GLU A 11 -11.65 15.81 1.32
N GLY A 12 -12.38 15.92 2.43
CA GLY A 12 -11.78 16.16 3.76
C GLY A 12 -10.91 14.99 4.23
N PHE A 13 -11.26 13.76 3.82
CA PHE A 13 -10.44 12.58 4.07
C PHE A 13 -9.13 12.63 3.28
N LEU A 14 -9.17 13.02 2.00
CA LEU A 14 -7.97 13.22 1.20
C LEU A 14 -7.08 14.33 1.76
N ASP A 15 -7.66 15.46 2.17
CA ASP A 15 -6.89 16.56 2.78
C ASP A 15 -6.25 16.12 4.12
N PHE A 16 -6.95 15.30 4.90
CA PHE A 16 -6.37 14.70 6.11
C PHE A 16 -5.12 13.85 5.81
N ILE A 17 -5.06 13.16 4.68
CA ILE A 17 -3.94 12.28 4.32
C ILE A 17 -2.81 13.09 3.65
N PHE A 18 -3.15 13.91 2.67
CA PHE A 18 -2.20 14.51 1.72
C PHE A 18 -1.92 15.99 1.98
N ASP A 19 -2.89 16.78 2.49
CA ASP A 19 -2.67 18.21 2.77
C ASP A 19 -1.98 18.43 4.10
N ARG A 20 -0.74 17.94 4.17
CA ARG A 20 0.09 17.94 5.37
C ARG A 20 1.41 18.64 5.11
N PRO A 21 1.98 19.30 6.13
CA PRO A 21 3.37 19.70 6.07
C PRO A 21 4.24 18.51 5.70
N VAL A 22 4.94 18.62 4.58
CA VAL A 22 5.87 17.60 4.10
C VAL A 22 7.07 17.59 5.02
N ALA A 23 7.40 16.45 5.62
CA ALA A 23 8.59 16.32 6.45
C ALA A 23 9.87 16.40 5.60
N PRO A 24 10.99 16.93 6.12
CA PRO A 24 12.22 17.16 5.35
C PRO A 24 12.72 15.95 4.54
N GLN A 25 12.57 14.73 5.06
CA GLN A 25 12.94 13.48 4.39
C GLN A 25 12.17 13.21 3.09
N PHE A 26 11.02 13.85 2.89
CA PHE A 26 10.23 13.78 1.66
C PHE A 26 10.45 14.99 0.74
N ARG A 27 11.20 16.02 1.17
CA ARG A 27 11.46 17.23 0.37
C ARG A 27 12.68 17.08 -0.54
N GLU A 28 13.62 16.20 -0.19
CA GLU A 28 14.84 15.94 -0.95
C GLU A 28 15.09 14.43 -1.01
N ALA A 29 15.62 13.91 -2.12
CA ALA A 29 15.92 12.48 -2.35
C ALA A 29 17.01 11.89 -1.42
N ASN A 30 17.34 12.56 -0.31
CA ASN A 30 18.39 12.23 0.64
C ASN A 30 17.83 11.51 1.88
N TRP A 31 16.97 10.51 1.66
CA TRP A 31 16.42 9.63 2.69
C TRP A 31 17.47 8.99 3.64
N GLY A 32 18.76 8.96 3.25
CA GLY A 32 19.86 8.41 4.05
C GLY A 32 20.55 9.39 5.01
N GLU A 33 20.36 10.70 4.86
CA GLU A 33 21.10 11.72 5.63
C GLU A 33 20.22 12.60 6.53
N VAL A 34 18.89 12.56 6.36
CA VAL A 34 17.99 13.36 7.19
C VAL A 34 17.92 12.77 8.60
N SER A 35 18.44 13.55 9.56
CA SER A 35 18.35 13.32 11.00
C SER A 35 16.97 12.78 11.41
N LYS A 36 16.96 11.74 12.26
CA LYS A 36 15.78 11.17 12.96
C LYS A 36 14.91 12.19 13.72
N SER A 37 15.26 13.48 13.71
CA SER A 37 14.61 14.54 14.49
C SER A 37 13.45 15.22 13.78
N ALA A 38 13.24 15.03 12.47
CA ALA A 38 12.08 15.60 11.76
C ALA A 38 10.99 14.53 11.59
N ALA A 39 10.23 14.30 12.67
CA ALA A 39 9.13 13.34 12.70
C ALA A 39 8.11 13.65 11.61
N CYS A 40 7.65 12.63 10.86
CA CYS A 40 6.47 12.76 10.02
C CYS A 40 5.30 13.21 10.90
N TRP A 41 4.29 13.88 10.34
CA TRP A 41 3.12 14.30 11.11
C TRP A 41 2.41 13.12 11.81
N TYR A 42 2.56 11.92 11.25
CA TYR A 42 2.01 10.68 11.78
C TYR A 42 2.95 9.89 12.70
N ASP A 43 4.21 10.30 12.87
CA ASP A 43 5.14 9.64 13.81
C ASP A 43 4.93 10.13 15.26
N SER A 44 3.96 11.03 15.48
CA SER A 44 3.64 11.55 16.80
C SER A 44 2.98 10.47 17.66
N ILE A 45 3.57 10.16 18.81
CA ILE A 45 2.98 9.25 19.81
C ILE A 45 1.60 9.71 20.31
N ASP A 46 1.28 10.99 20.12
CA ASP A 46 0.02 11.58 20.54
C ASP A 46 -1.00 11.65 19.40
N LEU A 47 -0.72 11.13 18.20
CA LEU A 47 -1.69 11.09 17.11
C LEU A 47 -2.85 10.15 17.51
N ASP A 48 -4.04 10.72 17.60
CA ASP A 48 -5.27 10.02 17.94
C ASP A 48 -6.29 10.29 16.83
N VAL A 49 -6.82 9.23 16.23
CA VAL A 49 -7.70 9.30 15.06
C VAL A 49 -8.97 8.51 15.34
N ASP A 50 -10.07 9.21 15.54
CA ASP A 50 -11.40 8.60 15.56
C ASP A 50 -11.87 8.37 14.12
N PHE A 51 -12.24 7.14 13.79
CA PHE A 51 -12.73 6.80 12.44
C PHE A 51 -13.86 5.76 12.47
N ASP A 52 -14.61 5.71 11.37
CA ASP A 52 -15.55 4.62 11.08
C ASP A 52 -14.86 3.67 10.07
N PRO A 53 -14.53 2.43 10.46
CA PRO A 53 -13.85 1.49 9.56
C PRO A 53 -14.61 1.27 8.25
N ALA A 54 -15.94 1.30 8.27
CA ALA A 54 -16.75 1.04 7.09
C ALA A 54 -16.64 2.20 6.10
N ARG A 55 -16.59 3.43 6.62
CA ARG A 55 -16.42 4.64 5.82
C ARG A 55 -14.99 4.79 5.31
N ASN A 56 -13.98 4.56 6.15
CA ASN A 56 -12.59 4.61 5.68
C ASN A 56 -12.33 3.55 4.61
N CYS A 57 -12.89 2.34 4.75
CA CYS A 57 -12.79 1.31 3.71
C CYS A 57 -13.41 1.76 2.38
N GLU A 58 -14.56 2.43 2.42
CA GLU A 58 -15.21 3.02 1.23
C GLU A 58 -14.32 4.12 0.61
N TYR A 59 -13.79 5.04 1.43
CA TYR A 59 -12.92 6.11 0.95
C TYR A 59 -11.59 5.60 0.39
N PHE A 60 -10.94 4.62 1.00
CA PHE A 60 -9.77 3.99 0.41
C PHE A 60 -10.11 3.29 -0.91
N THR A 61 -11.24 2.59 -0.98
CA THR A 61 -11.66 1.96 -2.24
C THR A 61 -11.91 3.01 -3.33
N LEU A 62 -12.53 4.14 -3.01
CA LEU A 62 -12.73 5.25 -3.95
C LEU A 62 -11.39 5.84 -4.41
N LEU A 63 -10.52 6.22 -3.46
CA LEU A 63 -9.18 6.72 -3.74
C LEU A 63 -8.38 5.77 -4.65
N PHE A 64 -8.43 4.47 -4.37
CA PHE A 64 -7.68 3.50 -5.15
C PHE A 64 -8.29 3.26 -6.52
N SER A 65 -9.62 3.40 -6.66
CA SER A 65 -10.32 3.18 -7.94
C SER A 65 -10.27 4.39 -8.87
N ASP A 66 -10.09 5.60 -8.33
CA ASP A 66 -10.03 6.86 -9.09
C ASP A 66 -9.01 7.80 -8.44
N PRO A 67 -7.70 7.60 -8.70
CA PRO A 67 -6.64 8.33 -8.01
C PRO A 67 -6.29 9.68 -8.68
N LEU A 68 -6.93 10.04 -9.80
CA LEU A 68 -6.51 11.17 -10.63
C LEU A 68 -6.65 12.51 -9.92
N ASP A 69 -7.72 12.69 -9.13
CA ASP A 69 -7.93 13.88 -8.30
C ASP A 69 -6.76 14.15 -7.34
N VAL A 70 -6.08 13.11 -6.87
CA VAL A 70 -4.91 13.25 -5.98
C VAL A 70 -3.72 13.82 -6.74
N MET A 71 -3.50 13.39 -7.99
CA MET A 71 -2.41 13.90 -8.83
C MET A 71 -2.56 15.39 -9.14
N GLU A 72 -3.79 15.87 -9.29
CA GLU A 72 -4.06 17.27 -9.61
C GLU A 72 -3.96 18.21 -8.40
N ARG A 73 -4.27 17.70 -7.20
CA ARG A 73 -4.40 18.51 -5.98
C ARG A 73 -3.15 18.57 -5.12
N TYR A 74 -2.35 17.51 -5.10
CA TYR A 74 -1.25 17.38 -4.13
C TYR A 74 0.10 17.26 -4.82
N THR A 75 1.12 17.81 -4.17
CA THR A 75 2.49 17.70 -4.65
C THR A 75 3.01 16.26 -4.55
N ARG A 76 3.99 15.90 -5.39
CA ARG A 76 4.66 14.58 -5.33
C ARG A 76 5.12 14.19 -3.92
N SER A 77 5.70 15.14 -3.16
CA SER A 77 6.15 14.88 -1.80
C SER A 77 5.00 14.70 -0.80
N GLN A 78 3.87 15.40 -0.98
CA GLN A 78 2.66 15.17 -0.19
C GLN A 78 2.07 13.78 -0.49
N MET A 79 2.04 13.39 -1.77
CA MET A 79 1.61 12.05 -2.19
C MET A 79 2.48 10.96 -1.56
N GLU A 80 3.80 11.02 -1.73
CA GLU A 80 4.73 10.03 -1.15
C GLU A 80 4.50 9.90 0.36
N GLN A 81 4.46 11.02 1.10
CA GLN A 81 4.19 11.01 2.55
C GLN A 81 2.81 10.44 2.91
N GLY A 82 1.76 10.80 2.17
CA GLY A 82 0.40 10.31 2.41
C GLY A 82 0.27 8.82 2.15
N PHE A 83 0.86 8.30 1.07
CA PHE A 83 0.90 6.87 0.79
C PHE A 83 1.73 6.10 1.83
N TRP A 84 2.81 6.69 2.37
CA TRP A 84 3.54 6.12 3.51
C TRP A 84 2.69 6.01 4.78
N TRP A 85 1.84 6.99 5.08
CA TRP A 85 0.93 6.93 6.23
C TRP A 85 -0.05 5.77 6.12
N MET A 86 -0.67 5.61 4.94
CA MET A 86 -1.76 4.67 4.70
C MET A 86 -1.34 3.20 4.73
N GLN A 87 -0.12 2.88 4.30
CA GLN A 87 0.30 1.48 4.14
C GLN A 87 0.60 0.75 5.47
N THR A 88 0.87 1.48 6.54
CA THR A 88 1.20 0.88 7.84
C THR A 88 -0.07 0.40 8.53
N SER A 89 0.02 -0.57 9.43
CA SER A 89 -1.05 -0.92 10.38
C SER A 89 -0.79 -0.36 11.79
N PHE A 90 0.17 0.56 11.91
CA PHE A 90 0.49 1.26 13.17
C PHE A 90 -0.37 2.50 13.38
N ASN A 91 -0.88 3.07 12.28
CA ASN A 91 -1.68 4.28 12.32
C ASN A 91 -3.16 3.93 12.34
N ASP A 92 -3.88 4.37 13.36
CA ASP A 92 -5.32 4.17 13.47
C ASP A 92 -6.03 4.73 12.23
N GLY A 93 -6.88 3.90 11.62
CA GLY A 93 -7.69 4.29 10.47
C GLY A 93 -6.96 4.32 9.13
N SER A 94 -5.69 3.93 9.10
CA SER A 94 -4.93 3.69 7.86
C SER A 94 -5.51 2.54 7.03
N ALA A 95 -5.10 2.43 5.76
CA ALA A 95 -5.57 1.35 4.90
C ALA A 95 -5.08 -0.03 5.42
N GLY A 96 -3.86 -0.09 5.96
CA GLY A 96 -3.33 -1.28 6.60
C GLY A 96 -4.15 -1.72 7.84
N ASP A 97 -4.55 -0.78 8.69
CA ASP A 97 -5.40 -1.05 9.87
C ASP A 97 -6.83 -1.46 9.47
N VAL A 98 -7.46 -0.69 8.58
CA VAL A 98 -8.82 -0.93 8.08
C VAL A 98 -8.93 -2.29 7.40
N LEU A 99 -7.93 -2.70 6.60
CA LEU A 99 -7.92 -3.98 5.91
C LEU A 99 -8.10 -5.16 6.88
N TRP A 100 -7.60 -5.05 8.10
CA TRP A 100 -7.59 -6.15 9.06
C TRP A 100 -8.65 -6.00 10.16
N THR A 101 -9.54 -5.03 10.02
CA THR A 101 -10.65 -4.80 10.95
C THR A 101 -11.70 -5.90 10.83
N GLY A 102 -11.81 -6.74 11.86
CA GLY A 102 -12.70 -7.91 11.87
C GLY A 102 -14.20 -7.61 11.87
N SER A 103 -14.61 -6.39 12.22
CA SER A 103 -16.01 -5.95 12.14
C SER A 103 -16.45 -5.62 10.70
N LEU A 104 -15.52 -5.51 9.75
CA LEU A 104 -15.83 -5.25 8.36
C LEU A 104 -16.17 -6.52 7.57
N PRO A 105 -17.23 -6.51 6.74
CA PRO A 105 -17.52 -7.61 5.83
C PRO A 105 -16.30 -7.93 4.95
N LEU A 106 -15.94 -9.22 4.84
CA LEU A 106 -14.80 -9.68 4.05
C LEU A 106 -14.82 -9.14 2.61
N GLY A 107 -15.99 -9.12 1.97
CA GLY A 107 -16.13 -8.62 0.61
C GLY A 107 -15.69 -7.17 0.42
N ARG A 108 -15.89 -6.29 1.42
CA ARG A 108 -15.43 -4.90 1.36
C ARG A 108 -13.91 -4.79 1.44
N ARG A 109 -13.31 -5.59 2.32
CA ARG A 109 -11.85 -5.67 2.47
C ARG A 109 -11.18 -6.20 1.20
N ILE A 110 -11.76 -7.23 0.58
CA ILE A 110 -11.29 -7.74 -0.72
C ILE A 110 -11.42 -6.68 -1.81
N ALA A 111 -12.56 -5.98 -1.90
CA ALA A 111 -12.75 -4.92 -2.90
C ALA A 111 -11.72 -3.80 -2.75
N MET A 112 -11.40 -3.40 -1.51
CA MET A 112 -10.35 -2.42 -1.23
C MET A 112 -8.98 -2.89 -1.76
N VAL A 113 -8.58 -4.13 -1.50
CA VAL A 113 -7.32 -4.68 -2.04
C VAL A 113 -7.33 -4.69 -3.57
N GLN A 114 -8.40 -5.19 -4.17
CA GLN A 114 -8.53 -5.30 -5.63
C GLN A 114 -8.51 -3.93 -6.32
N SER A 115 -9.10 -2.90 -5.70
CA SER A 115 -9.09 -1.54 -6.24
C SER A 115 -7.69 -0.95 -6.39
N MET A 116 -6.70 -1.44 -5.63
CA MET A 116 -5.32 -0.98 -5.76
C MET A 116 -4.76 -1.20 -7.17
N GLN A 117 -5.29 -2.14 -7.97
CA GLN A 117 -4.86 -2.28 -9.36
C GLN A 117 -5.02 -0.99 -10.17
N TYR A 118 -6.07 -0.21 -9.91
CA TYR A 118 -6.33 1.06 -10.58
C TYR A 118 -5.37 2.14 -10.08
N LEU A 119 -5.12 2.20 -8.76
CA LEU A 119 -4.11 3.09 -8.18
C LEU A 119 -2.74 2.93 -8.85
N TYR A 120 -2.29 1.70 -9.03
CA TYR A 120 -1.02 1.44 -9.70
C TYR A 120 -1.07 1.77 -11.19
N ALA A 121 -2.13 1.35 -11.88
CA ALA A 121 -2.25 1.54 -13.32
C ALA A 121 -2.42 3.02 -13.72
N GLU A 122 -3.11 3.81 -12.90
CA GLU A 122 -3.52 5.18 -13.24
C GLU A 122 -2.68 6.26 -12.55
N LEU A 123 -2.09 5.97 -11.39
CA LEU A 123 -1.19 6.91 -10.70
C LEU A 123 0.26 6.43 -10.74
N PHE A 124 0.58 5.28 -10.14
CA PHE A 124 2.00 4.91 -9.97
C PHE A 124 2.71 4.56 -11.27
N ALA A 125 2.00 4.13 -12.31
CA ALA A 125 2.58 3.89 -13.63
C ALA A 125 3.05 5.18 -14.32
N PHE A 126 2.41 6.32 -14.01
CA PHE A 126 2.66 7.61 -14.66
C PHE A 126 3.47 8.57 -13.78
N GLU A 127 3.21 8.56 -12.46
CA GLU A 127 3.94 9.31 -11.45
C GLU A 127 4.65 8.29 -10.54
N PRO A 128 5.84 7.82 -10.93
CA PRO A 128 6.59 6.85 -10.15
C PRO A 128 7.10 7.52 -8.89
N LEU A 129 6.33 7.44 -7.81
CA LEU A 129 6.76 7.89 -6.49
C LEU A 129 7.94 7.04 -6.00
N ASP A 130 8.64 7.50 -4.96
CA ASP A 130 9.95 6.96 -4.63
C ASP A 130 9.85 5.54 -4.05
N ARG A 131 9.32 5.39 -2.84
CA ARG A 131 9.32 4.11 -2.13
C ARG A 131 7.96 3.71 -1.59
N ALA A 132 7.01 4.63 -1.49
CA ALA A 132 5.68 4.29 -0.99
C ALA A 132 5.05 3.13 -1.79
N PRO A 133 5.03 3.14 -3.15
CA PRO A 133 4.42 2.07 -3.92
C PRO A 133 5.07 0.69 -3.65
N LEU A 134 6.38 0.65 -3.44
CA LEU A 134 7.11 -0.62 -3.28
C LEU A 134 6.78 -1.34 -1.95
N ASN A 135 6.34 -0.63 -0.92
CA ASN A 135 6.27 -1.18 0.45
C ASN A 135 4.86 -1.54 0.91
N TRP A 136 3.83 -1.30 0.09
CA TRP A 136 2.43 -1.54 0.46
C TRP A 136 2.17 -2.97 0.91
N TRP A 137 2.50 -3.92 0.05
CA TRP A 137 2.25 -5.34 0.28
C TRP A 137 3.02 -5.89 1.48
N GLU A 138 4.28 -5.47 1.64
CA GLU A 138 5.09 -5.82 2.82
C GLU A 138 4.46 -5.26 4.09
N SER A 139 4.05 -3.99 4.09
CA SER A 139 3.50 -3.31 5.25
C SER A 139 2.15 -3.89 5.66
N MET A 140 1.29 -4.25 4.69
CA MET A 140 -0.03 -4.83 4.94
C MET A 140 0.04 -6.31 5.36
N THR A 141 1.05 -7.06 4.91
CA THR A 141 1.22 -8.48 5.27
C THR A 141 1.99 -8.68 6.57
N ARG A 142 2.77 -7.68 7.01
CA ARG A 142 3.51 -7.75 8.27
C ARG A 142 2.55 -7.79 9.47
N ARG A 143 2.61 -8.91 10.17
CA ARG A 143 1.95 -9.13 11.47
C ARG A 143 2.52 -8.17 12.51
N ILE A 144 1.66 -7.38 13.15
CA ILE A 144 1.98 -6.73 14.41
C ILE A 144 1.01 -7.26 15.48
N PRO A 145 1.51 -8.02 16.48
CA PRO A 145 0.71 -8.42 17.63
C PRO A 145 0.13 -7.19 18.34
N GLY A 146 -1.20 -7.10 18.45
CA GLY A 146 -1.88 -6.00 19.18
C GLY A 146 -2.71 -5.05 18.31
N CYS A 147 -2.52 -5.04 16.98
CA CYS A 147 -3.44 -4.35 16.07
C CYS A 147 -4.82 -5.04 16.09
N ALA A 148 -5.90 -4.29 15.79
CA ALA A 148 -7.32 -4.60 16.06
C ALA A 148 -7.91 -5.87 15.40
N GLY A 149 -7.09 -6.76 14.83
CA GLY A 149 -7.47 -8.08 14.35
C GLY A 149 -7.42 -9.11 15.48
N GLY A 150 -8.55 -9.33 16.17
CA GLY A 150 -8.73 -10.48 17.06
C GLY A 150 -8.60 -11.83 16.32
N LEU A 151 -9.11 -12.92 16.92
CA LEU A 151 -9.08 -14.28 16.33
C LEU A 151 -9.64 -14.36 14.88
N THR A 152 -10.46 -13.41 14.46
CA THR A 152 -11.01 -13.28 13.09
C THR A 152 -9.95 -13.02 12.02
N TRP A 153 -8.78 -12.48 12.41
CA TRP A 153 -7.66 -12.22 11.50
C TRP A 153 -7.22 -13.47 10.74
N TRP A 154 -7.28 -14.64 11.39
CA TRP A 154 -6.85 -15.91 10.78
C TRP A 154 -7.90 -16.54 9.87
N ALA A 155 -9.19 -16.32 10.12
CA ALA A 155 -10.25 -16.95 9.33
C ALA A 155 -10.30 -16.40 7.90
N ASP A 156 -10.07 -15.09 7.77
CA ASP A 156 -10.21 -14.38 6.50
C ASP A 156 -8.88 -14.21 5.75
N ARG A 157 -7.75 -14.45 6.42
CA ARG A 157 -6.41 -14.20 5.89
C ARG A 157 -6.20 -14.79 4.51
N GLN A 158 -6.56 -16.05 4.31
CA GLN A 158 -6.37 -16.74 3.03
C GLN A 158 -7.09 -16.02 1.87
N TYR A 159 -8.26 -15.42 2.13
CA TYR A 159 -9.03 -14.72 1.09
C TYR A 159 -8.45 -13.34 0.79
N ILE A 160 -7.92 -12.66 1.80
CA ILE A 160 -7.22 -11.37 1.61
C ILE A 160 -5.88 -11.60 0.90
N GLU A 161 -5.12 -12.62 1.29
CA GLU A 161 -3.87 -13.00 0.61
C GLU A 161 -4.11 -13.44 -0.84
N GLU A 162 -5.23 -14.14 -1.11
CA GLU A 162 -5.67 -14.43 -2.48
C GLU A 162 -5.95 -13.14 -3.26
N ALA A 163 -6.68 -12.18 -2.67
CA ALA A 163 -6.94 -10.89 -3.32
C ALA A 163 -5.63 -10.12 -3.61
N MET A 164 -4.68 -10.12 -2.67
CA MET A 164 -3.36 -9.52 -2.88
C MET A 164 -2.55 -10.24 -3.96
N PHE A 165 -2.63 -11.57 -4.02
CA PHE A 165 -1.99 -12.38 -5.06
C PHE A 165 -2.55 -12.04 -6.44
N GLN A 166 -3.88 -12.01 -6.60
CA GLN A 166 -4.53 -11.68 -7.88
C GLN A 166 -4.24 -10.23 -8.30
N THR A 167 -4.25 -9.30 -7.35
CA THR A 167 -3.87 -7.90 -7.61
C THR A 167 -2.41 -7.80 -8.04
N SER A 168 -1.49 -8.46 -7.34
CA SER A 168 -0.07 -8.48 -7.74
C SER A 168 0.12 -9.13 -9.13
N ALA A 169 -0.65 -10.16 -9.45
CA ALA A 169 -0.63 -10.78 -10.78
C ALA A 169 -1.06 -9.79 -11.88
N SER A 170 -2.08 -8.98 -11.65
CA SER A 170 -2.48 -7.95 -12.63
C SER A 170 -1.43 -6.84 -12.76
N LEU A 171 -0.77 -6.45 -11.67
CA LEU A 171 0.32 -5.48 -11.70
C LEU A 171 1.55 -5.93 -12.50
N LEU A 172 1.85 -7.23 -12.54
CA LEU A 172 2.94 -7.77 -13.37
C LEU A 172 2.70 -7.58 -14.88
N GLU A 173 1.44 -7.44 -15.30
CA GLU A 173 1.06 -7.23 -16.70
C GLU A 173 1.16 -5.76 -17.13
N LEU A 174 1.31 -4.82 -16.19
CA LEU A 174 1.42 -3.40 -16.51
C LEU A 174 2.74 -3.11 -17.25
N ASP A 175 2.72 -2.17 -18.19
CA ASP A 175 3.94 -1.67 -18.85
C ASP A 175 4.63 -0.56 -18.07
N ALA A 176 4.87 -0.82 -16.79
CA ALA A 176 5.51 0.10 -15.86
C ALA A 176 6.43 -0.68 -14.91
N GLU A 177 7.74 -0.47 -15.05
CA GLU A 177 8.77 -1.24 -14.35
C GLU A 177 8.63 -1.17 -12.82
N ASN A 178 8.36 0.02 -12.28
CA ASN A 178 8.15 0.26 -10.85
C ASN A 178 6.93 -0.51 -10.31
N CYS A 179 5.87 -0.64 -11.11
CA CYS A 179 4.67 -1.39 -10.73
C CYS A 179 4.96 -2.90 -10.73
N ARG A 180 5.67 -3.41 -11.73
CA ARG A 180 6.13 -4.81 -11.77
C ARG A 180 7.04 -5.12 -10.58
N LEU A 181 7.96 -4.21 -10.25
CA LEU A 181 8.86 -4.37 -9.10
C LEU A 181 8.09 -4.39 -7.77
N ALA A 182 7.10 -3.50 -7.61
CA ALA A 182 6.21 -3.50 -6.43
C ALA A 182 5.44 -4.83 -6.33
N ALA A 183 4.94 -5.35 -7.45
CA ALA A 183 4.24 -6.62 -7.51
C ALA A 183 5.15 -7.80 -7.11
N LEU A 184 6.37 -7.88 -7.67
CA LEU A 184 7.34 -8.91 -7.30
C LEU A 184 7.70 -8.84 -5.82
N ARG A 185 7.92 -7.62 -5.29
CA ARG A 185 8.16 -7.41 -3.87
C ARG A 185 6.99 -7.90 -3.03
N GLY A 186 5.76 -7.56 -3.39
CA GLY A 186 4.58 -8.05 -2.68
C GLY A 186 4.44 -9.56 -2.71
N LEU A 187 4.65 -10.17 -3.86
CA LEU A 187 4.67 -11.64 -4.01
C LEU A 187 5.73 -12.29 -3.12
N ALA A 188 6.90 -11.66 -2.91
CA ALA A 188 7.91 -12.19 -2.01
C ALA A 188 7.37 -12.40 -0.57
N TYR A 189 6.52 -11.49 -0.09
CA TYR A 189 5.93 -11.57 1.26
C TYR A 189 4.66 -12.42 1.35
N LEU A 190 4.06 -12.80 0.21
CA LEU A 190 2.87 -13.65 0.18
C LEU A 190 3.24 -15.14 0.22
N ALA A 191 2.62 -15.86 1.14
CA ALA A 191 2.67 -17.31 1.22
C ALA A 191 1.58 -17.94 0.35
N HIS A 192 1.72 -17.83 -0.98
CA HIS A 192 0.71 -18.31 -1.94
C HIS A 192 1.24 -19.47 -2.82
N PRO A 193 0.53 -20.62 -2.94
CA PRO A 193 0.99 -21.77 -3.72
C PRO A 193 1.11 -21.48 -5.23
N GLY A 194 0.37 -20.52 -5.76
CA GLY A 194 0.43 -20.12 -7.17
C GLY A 194 1.64 -19.24 -7.53
N LYS A 195 2.39 -18.75 -6.53
CA LYS A 195 3.46 -17.76 -6.72
C LYS A 195 4.55 -18.21 -7.69
N GLN A 196 5.09 -19.41 -7.48
CA GLN A 196 6.20 -19.92 -8.30
C GLN A 196 5.79 -20.03 -9.78
N ARG A 197 4.58 -20.52 -10.05
CA ARG A 197 4.06 -20.62 -11.42
C ARG A 197 3.88 -19.25 -12.06
N LEU A 198 3.22 -18.32 -11.36
CA LEU A 198 2.98 -16.97 -11.87
C LEU A 198 4.28 -16.25 -12.26
N ILE A 199 5.29 -16.29 -11.38
CA ILE A 199 6.57 -15.62 -11.64
C ILE A 199 7.36 -16.35 -12.75
N GLY A 200 7.32 -17.67 -12.81
CA GLY A 200 7.91 -18.43 -13.92
C GLY A 200 7.29 -18.05 -15.27
N ASP A 201 5.96 -18.04 -15.35
CA ASP A 201 5.22 -17.63 -16.56
C ASP A 201 5.50 -16.16 -16.93
N TYR A 202 5.77 -15.29 -15.96
CA TYR A 202 6.20 -13.91 -16.19
C TYR A 202 7.61 -13.84 -16.80
N LEU A 203 8.58 -14.56 -16.24
CA LEU A 203 9.96 -14.61 -16.75
C LEU A 203 10.02 -15.18 -18.17
N ASP A 204 9.25 -16.23 -18.46
CA ASP A 204 9.18 -16.85 -19.79
C ASP A 204 8.63 -15.90 -20.86
N ARG A 205 7.67 -15.05 -20.49
CA ARG A 205 7.07 -14.04 -21.40
C ARG A 205 7.95 -12.81 -21.60
N HIS A 206 8.92 -12.58 -20.71
CA HIS A 206 9.79 -11.40 -20.74
C HIS A 206 11.29 -11.80 -20.80
N PRO A 207 11.74 -12.49 -21.86
CA PRO A 207 13.14 -12.92 -21.98
C PRO A 207 14.14 -11.76 -22.04
N GLY A 208 13.66 -10.54 -22.35
CA GLY A 208 14.47 -9.32 -22.45
C GLY A 208 14.66 -8.54 -21.15
N LEU A 209 14.16 -9.04 -20.00
CA LEU A 209 14.42 -8.39 -18.71
C LEU A 209 15.92 -8.30 -18.43
N ASP A 210 16.32 -7.19 -17.82
CA ASP A 210 17.67 -7.05 -17.30
C ASP A 210 17.92 -8.00 -16.11
N GLU A 211 19.19 -8.09 -15.73
CA GLU A 211 19.64 -9.03 -14.71
C GLU A 211 19.15 -8.68 -13.30
N ASP A 212 18.95 -7.39 -12.99
CA ASP A 212 18.50 -6.97 -11.66
C ASP A 212 17.00 -7.27 -11.50
N HIS A 213 16.18 -7.01 -12.52
CA HIS A 213 14.77 -7.35 -12.54
C HIS A 213 14.56 -8.87 -12.47
N ARG A 214 15.35 -9.64 -13.21
CA ARG A 214 15.32 -11.11 -13.12
C ARG A 214 15.65 -11.60 -11.72
N ARG A 215 16.69 -11.02 -11.08
CA ARG A 215 17.06 -11.35 -9.70
C ARG A 215 15.94 -11.05 -8.70
N HIS A 216 15.23 -9.92 -8.86
CA HIS A 216 14.07 -9.59 -8.03
C HIS A 216 12.93 -10.60 -8.20
N ALA A 217 12.65 -11.05 -9.43
CA ALA A 217 11.64 -12.05 -9.71
C ALA A 217 12.00 -13.42 -9.10
N GLU A 218 13.22 -13.90 -9.32
CA GLU A 218 13.71 -15.16 -8.74
C GLU A 218 13.73 -15.10 -7.20
N GLY A 219 14.15 -13.97 -6.64
CA GLY A 219 14.11 -13.71 -5.20
C GLY A 219 12.68 -13.78 -4.63
N ALA A 220 11.70 -13.22 -5.34
CA ALA A 220 10.30 -13.26 -4.92
C ALA A 220 9.73 -14.70 -4.84
N ILE A 221 10.20 -15.63 -5.69
CA ILE A 221 9.82 -17.05 -5.62
C ILE A 221 10.19 -17.66 -4.27
N VAL A 222 11.42 -17.44 -3.81
CA VAL A 222 11.95 -18.01 -2.55
C VAL A 222 11.61 -17.16 -1.32
N GLY A 223 10.90 -16.04 -1.50
CA GLY A 223 10.56 -15.10 -0.43
C GLY A 223 11.75 -14.26 0.06
N ALA A 224 12.77 -14.08 -0.78
CA ALA A 224 13.92 -13.23 -0.51
C ALA A 224 13.93 -12.06 -1.50
N PHE A 225 13.46 -10.90 -1.07
CA PHE A 225 13.57 -9.67 -1.86
C PHE A 225 14.73 -8.83 -1.31
N LEU A 226 15.79 -8.67 -2.10
CA LEU A 226 16.98 -7.86 -1.78
C LEU A 226 16.83 -6.47 -2.38
#